data_AF-A0A7Y4H1A6-F1
#
_entry.id   AF-A0A7Y4H1A6-F1
#
_cell.length_a   1.000
_cell.length_b   1.000
_cell.length_c   1.000
_cell.angle_alpha   90.00
_cell.angle_beta   90.00
_cell.angle_gamma   90.00
#
_symmetry.space_group_name_H-M   'P 1'
#
loop_
_entity.id
_entity.type
_entity.pdbx_description
1 polymer ?
#
loop_
_entity_poly.entity_id
_entity_poly.type
_entity_poly.pdbx_seq_one_letter_code
_entity_poly.pdbx_strand_id
1 'polypeptide(L)' 'MDKKQVEERSQRDLHMEALAALEYARTLPHGPARSEALKRAGLLQKAADMQGLTFAKRGRPPKT' A
#
# COMPACT_ATOMS: atom_id res chain seq x y z
N MET A 1 24.72 -5.56 -5.29
CA MET A 1 24.14 -5.25 -3.96
C MET A 1 22.93 -4.30 -4.10
N ASP A 2 22.02 -4.47 -5.08
CA ASP A 2 21.26 -3.28 -5.55
C ASP A 2 19.74 -3.46 -5.74
N LYS A 3 19.14 -4.61 -5.39
CA LYS A 3 17.69 -4.81 -5.59
C LYS A 3 16.81 -4.15 -4.52
N LYS A 4 17.31 -4.05 -3.27
CA LYS A 4 16.51 -3.52 -2.15
C LYS A 4 16.19 -2.02 -2.27
N GLN A 5 17.08 -1.20 -2.83
CA GLN A 5 16.84 0.24 -2.91
C GLN A 5 15.77 0.63 -3.94
N VAL A 6 15.57 -0.17 -5.00
CA VAL A 6 14.56 0.11 -6.03
C VAL A 6 13.16 -0.25 -5.52
N GLU A 7 13.04 -1.36 -4.81
CA GLU A 7 11.79 -1.81 -4.19
C GLU A 7 11.36 -0.88 -3.04
N GLU A 8 12.29 -0.42 -2.20
CA GLU A 8 11.99 0.53 -1.11
C GLU A 8 11.54 1.91 -1.63
N ARG A 9 12.11 2.39 -2.74
CA ARG A 9 11.63 3.62 -3.41
C ARG A 9 10.20 3.42 -3.93
N SER A 10 9.96 2.30 -4.60
CA SER A 10 8.63 1.96 -5.14
C SER A 10 7.55 1.88 -4.05
N GLN A 11 7.91 1.39 -2.85
CA GLN A 11 6.97 1.34 -1.72
C GLN A 11 6.64 2.72 -1.16
N ARG A 12 7.65 3.60 -1.03
CA ARG A 12 7.44 4.98 -0.58
C ARG A 12 6.58 5.76 -1.56
N ASP A 13 6.81 5.56 -2.85
CA ASP A 13 6.05 6.22 -3.91
C ASP A 13 4.56 5.80 -3.86
N LEU A 14 4.27 4.50 -3.67
CA LEU A 14 2.90 4.00 -3.53
C LEU A 14 2.20 4.52 -2.25
N HIS A 15 2.92 4.65 -1.15
CA HIS A 15 2.35 5.20 0.08
C HIS A 15 2.04 6.69 -0.06
N MET A 16 2.93 7.46 -0.68
CA MET A 16 2.69 8.87 -0.99
C MET A 16 1.49 9.06 -1.91
N GLU A 17 1.35 8.21 -2.93
CA GLU A 17 0.21 8.24 -3.85
C GLU A 17 -1.11 7.88 -3.14
N ALA A 18 -1.07 6.91 -2.22
CA ALA A 18 -2.23 6.55 -1.40
C ALA A 18 -2.69 7.72 -0.51
N LEU A 19 -1.75 8.46 0.09
CA LEU A 19 -2.05 9.63 0.91
C LEU A 19 -2.65 10.77 0.06
N ALA A 20 -2.06 11.05 -1.11
CA ALA A 20 -2.59 12.06 -2.03
C ALA A 20 -4.01 11.71 -2.51
N ALA A 21 -4.26 10.45 -2.85
CA ALA A 21 -5.59 9.97 -3.24
C ALA A 21 -6.61 10.11 -2.09
N LEU A 22 -6.17 9.91 -0.84
CA LEU A 22 -7.00 10.04 0.35
C LEU A 22 -7.33 11.51 0.66
N GLU A 23 -6.38 12.42 0.51
CA GLU A 23 -6.61 13.86 0.64
C GLU A 23 -7.59 14.35 -0.42
N TYR A 24 -7.43 13.93 -1.67
CA TYR A 24 -8.39 14.22 -2.74
C TYR A 24 -9.79 13.70 -2.38
N ALA A 25 -9.90 12.47 -1.87
CA ALA A 25 -11.18 11.92 -1.43
C ALA A 25 -11.82 12.71 -0.27
N ARG A 26 -11.02 13.35 0.59
CA ARG A 26 -11.52 14.23 1.67
C ARG A 26 -12.05 15.55 1.16
N THR A 27 -11.51 16.08 0.05
CA THR A 27 -12.02 17.31 -0.57
C THR A 27 -13.36 17.13 -1.29
N LEU A 28 -13.70 15.88 -1.65
CA LEU A 28 -14.97 15.58 -2.31
C LEU A 28 -16.14 15.59 -1.31
N PRO A 29 -17.32 16.10 -1.72
CA PRO A 29 -18.53 15.99 -0.93
C PRO A 29 -18.93 14.51 -0.80
N HIS A 30 -19.76 14.22 0.22
CA HIS A 30 -20.31 12.88 0.40
C HIS A 30 -21.08 12.44 -0.84
N GLY A 31 -20.66 11.32 -1.44
CA GLY A 31 -21.25 10.83 -2.68
C GLY A 31 -20.45 9.69 -3.33
N PRO A 32 -20.91 9.18 -4.48
CA PRO A 32 -20.29 8.06 -5.17
C PRO A 32 -18.83 8.37 -5.58
N ALA A 33 -18.56 9.60 -6.03
CA ALA A 33 -17.22 10.05 -6.40
C ALA A 33 -16.22 9.95 -5.24
N ARG A 34 -16.65 10.30 -4.01
CA ARG A 34 -15.84 10.16 -2.79
C ARG A 34 -15.58 8.69 -2.45
N SER A 35 -16.59 7.85 -2.55
CA SER A 35 -16.46 6.40 -2.28
C SER A 35 -15.48 5.73 -3.25
N GLU A 36 -15.52 6.11 -4.53
CA GLU A 36 -14.56 5.62 -5.53
C GLU A 36 -13.14 6.09 -5.25
N ALA A 37 -12.96 7.37 -4.88
CA ALA A 37 -11.66 7.91 -4.51
C ALA A 37 -11.08 7.21 -3.26
N LEU A 38 -11.90 6.97 -2.22
CA LEU A 38 -11.50 6.20 -1.04
C LEU A 38 -11.14 4.75 -1.39
N LYS A 39 -11.86 4.13 -2.31
CA LYS A 39 -11.55 2.77 -2.78
C LYS A 39 -10.19 2.73 -3.46
N ARG A 40 -9.87 3.71 -4.31
CA ARG A 40 -8.55 3.82 -4.96
C ARG A 40 -7.44 4.02 -3.93
N ALA A 41 -7.62 4.93 -2.96
CA ALA A 41 -6.66 5.14 -1.88
C ALA A 41 -6.39 3.85 -1.07
N GLY A 42 -7.44 3.09 -0.74
CA GLY A 42 -7.31 1.81 -0.02
C GLY A 42 -6.58 0.72 -0.81
N LEU A 43 -6.75 0.68 -2.14
CA LEU A 43 -6.03 -0.26 -3.00
C LEU A 43 -4.53 0.06 -3.06
N LEU A 44 -4.17 1.35 -3.15
CA LEU A 44 -2.78 1.80 -3.14
C LEU A 44 -2.11 1.51 -1.80
N GLN A 45 -2.80 1.76 -0.68
CA GLN A 45 -2.29 1.41 0.64
C GLN A 45 -2.07 -0.10 0.78
N LYS A 46 -3.03 -0.92 0.34
CA LYS A 46 -2.86 -2.39 0.33
C LYS A 46 -1.67 -2.83 -0.51
N ALA A 47 -1.44 -2.20 -1.66
CA ALA A 47 -0.28 -2.49 -2.50
C ALA A 47 1.04 -2.14 -1.79
N ALA A 48 1.11 -0.99 -1.13
CA ALA A 48 2.25 -0.58 -0.32
C ALA A 48 2.48 -1.53 0.88
N ASP A 49 1.41 -1.97 1.54
CA ASP A 49 1.46 -2.91 2.67
C ASP A 49 1.93 -4.30 2.22
N MET A 50 1.45 -4.78 1.05
CA MET A 50 1.89 -6.07 0.49
C MET A 50 3.37 -6.08 0.12
N GLN A 51 3.93 -4.95 -0.32
CA GLN A 51 5.37 -4.84 -0.57
C GLN A 51 6.21 -4.89 0.73
N GLY A 52 5.66 -4.39 1.84
CA GLY A 52 6.29 -4.48 3.16
C GLY A 52 6.12 -5.84 3.85
N LEU A 53 5.10 -6.61 3.43
CA LEU A 53 4.84 -7.95 3.93
C LEU A 53 5.66 -9.00 3.19
N THR A 54 6.98 -8.85 3.18
CA THR A 54 7.85 -10.03 3.03
C THR A 54 7.57 -10.88 4.26
N PHE A 55 6.70 -11.88 4.14
CA PHE A 55 6.55 -12.92 5.14
C PHE A 55 7.97 -13.37 5.50
N ALA A 56 8.44 -13.03 6.69
CA ALA A 56 9.47 -13.86 7.30
C ALA A 56 8.87 -15.25 7.25
N LYS A 57 9.48 -16.18 6.51
CA LYS A 57 9.15 -17.60 6.57
C LYS A 57 9.37 -18.00 8.03
N ARG A 58 8.39 -17.70 8.90
CA ARG A 58 8.38 -18.11 10.29
C ARG A 58 8.36 -19.61 10.20
N GLY A 59 9.52 -20.18 10.49
CA GLY A 59 9.85 -21.57 10.26
C GLY A 59 8.67 -22.40 10.71
N ARG A 60 8.03 -23.06 9.75
CA ARG A 60 7.23 -24.23 10.09
C ARG A 60 8.20 -25.11 10.88
N PRO A 61 7.98 -25.35 12.18
CA PRO A 61 8.88 -26.22 12.92
C PRO A 61 8.89 -27.55 12.15
N PRO A 62 10.07 -28.14 11.90
CA PRO A 62 10.11 -29.45 11.27
C PRO A 62 9.25 -30.40 12.10
N LYS A 63 8.40 -31.18 11.44
CA LYS A 63 7.64 -32.23 12.12
C LYS A 63 8.65 -33.25 12.65
N THR A 64 8.65 -33.47 13.96
CA THR A 64 9.18 -34.70 14.57
C THR A 64 8.25 -35.87 14.26
#